data_AF-A0A1F7RU08-F1
#
_entry.id   AF-A0A1F7RU08-F1
#
_cell.length_a   1.000
_cell.length_b   1.000
_cell.length_c   1.000
_cell.angle_alpha   90.00
_cell.angle_beta   90.00
_cell.angle_gamma   90.00
#
_symmetry.space_group_name_H-M   'P 1'
#
loop_
_entity.id
_entity.type
_entity.pdbx_description
1 polymer ?
#
loop_
_entity_poly.entity_id
_entity_poly.type
_entity_poly.pdbx_seq_one_letter_code
_entity_poly.pdbx_strand_id
1 'polypeptide(L)' 'MPVKGFIGIFKKIHEMAEQELSDEGYIRERLMELQLRFELDEISEEEYTKQEKELMIRLDAIRKAKEEV' A
#
# COMPACT_ATOMS: atom_id res chain seq x y z
N MET A 1 14.37 18.87 7.88
CA MET A 1 13.70 17.58 8.12
C MET A 1 13.27 17.00 6.78
N PRO A 2 13.57 15.72 6.46
CA PRO A 2 13.54 15.21 5.08
C PRO A 2 12.14 14.72 4.66
N VAL A 3 11.08 15.48 4.93
CA VAL A 3 9.71 15.14 4.48
C VAL A 3 9.54 15.20 2.95
N LYS A 4 10.41 15.94 2.25
CA LYS A 4 10.32 16.11 0.79
C LYS A 4 10.73 14.86 -0.01
N GLY A 5 11.54 13.96 0.56
CA GLY A 5 12.01 12.75 -0.12
C GLY A 5 10.91 11.70 -0.29
N PHE A 6 10.10 11.51 0.75
CA PHE A 6 9.05 10.49 0.79
C PHE A 6 7.87 10.79 -0.13
N ILE A 7 7.48 12.07 -0.26
CA ILE A 7 6.43 12.50 -1.20
C ILE A 7 6.78 12.13 -2.65
N GLY A 8 8.07 12.21 -3.02
CA GLY A 8 8.53 11.81 -4.36
C GLY A 8 8.45 10.31 -4.62
N ILE A 9 8.71 9.49 -3.59
CA ILE A 9 8.59 8.03 -3.68
C ILE A 9 7.11 7.64 -3.82
N PHE A 10 6.23 8.27 -3.03
CA PHE A 10 4.78 8.09 -3.13
C PHE A 10 4.26 8.33 -4.54
N LYS A 11 4.59 9.50 -5.09
CA LYS A 11 4.13 9.89 -6.42
C LYS A 11 4.59 8.92 -7.50
N LYS A 12 5.84 8.43 -7.39
CA LYS A 12 6.40 7.51 -8.38
C LYS A 12 5.75 6.13 -8.31
N ILE A 13 5.37 5.68 -7.12
CA ILE A 13 4.68 4.40 -6.96
C ILE A 13 3.22 4.51 -7.36
N HIS A 14 2.56 5.63 -7.10
CA HIS A 14 1.24 5.94 -7.65
C HIS A 14 1.25 5.94 -9.18
N GLU A 15 2.22 6.61 -9.81
CA GLU A 15 2.39 6.60 -11.27
C GLU A 15 2.66 5.19 -11.82
N MET A 16 3.44 4.36 -11.11
CA MET A 16 3.66 2.97 -11.52
C MET A 16 2.42 2.09 -11.34
N ALA A 17 1.64 2.29 -10.28
CA ALA A 17 0.37 1.58 -10.06
C ALA A 17 -0.74 2.03 -11.03
N GLU A 18 -0.78 3.30 -11.42
CA GLU A 18 -1.67 3.77 -12.49
C GLU A 18 -1.26 3.21 -13.87
N GLN A 19 0.04 3.01 -14.11
CA GLN A 19 0.52 2.39 -15.35
C GLN A 19 0.27 0.88 -15.37
N GLU A 20 0.46 0.20 -14.24
CA GLU A 20 0.06 -1.19 -14.01
C GLU A 20 -1.34 -1.22 -13.35
N LEU A 21 -2.38 -0.82 -14.09
CA LEU A 21 -3.82 -0.92 -13.73
C LEU A 21 -4.19 -2.35 -13.29
N SER A 22 -3.80 -2.70 -12.08
CA SER A 22 -3.90 -4.04 -11.53
C SER A 22 -4.32 -3.92 -10.07
N ASP A 23 -5.26 -4.78 -9.67
CA ASP A 23 -5.78 -4.76 -8.31
C ASP A 23 -4.67 -5.01 -7.26
N GLU A 24 -3.60 -5.72 -7.65
CA GLU A 24 -2.41 -5.90 -6.81
C GLU A 24 -1.57 -4.64 -6.65
N GLY A 25 -1.36 -3.88 -7.74
CA GLY A 25 -0.58 -2.64 -7.72
C GLY A 25 -1.20 -1.62 -6.79
N TYR A 26 -2.53 -1.47 -6.87
CA TYR A 26 -3.29 -0.60 -5.98
C TYR A 26 -3.14 -0.99 -4.50
N ILE A 27 -3.22 -2.28 -4.17
CA ILE A 27 -3.06 -2.71 -2.76
C ILE A 27 -1.63 -2.49 -2.25
N ARG A 28 -0.62 -2.74 -3.08
CA ARG A 28 0.79 -2.50 -2.71
C ARG A 28 1.05 -1.02 -2.41
N GLU A 29 0.47 -0.12 -3.21
CA GLU A 29 0.54 1.32 -2.95
C GLU A 29 -0.07 1.68 -1.59
N ARG A 30 -1.26 1.15 -1.29
CA ARG A 30 -1.96 1.40 -0.01
C ARG A 30 -1.19 0.85 1.19
N LEU A 31 -0.52 -0.30 1.06
CA LEU A 31 0.34 -0.86 2.11
C LEU A 31 1.51 0.06 2.43
N MET A 32 2.17 0.62 1.42
CA MET A 32 3.23 1.59 1.66
C MET A 32 2.72 2.89 2.28
N GLU A 33 1.54 3.37 1.86
CA GLU A 33 0.92 4.58 2.44
C GLU A 33 0.71 4.39 3.93
N LEU A 34 0.20 3.23 4.29
CA LEU A 34 0.01 2.85 5.67
C LEU A 34 1.33 2.80 6.44
N GLN A 35 2.39 2.22 5.85
CA GLN A 35 3.71 2.18 6.47
C GLN A 35 4.31 3.57 6.68
N LEU A 36 4.22 4.47 5.69
CA LEU A 36 4.72 5.83 5.85
C LEU A 36 3.98 6.58 6.96
N ARG A 37 2.64 6.45 7.00
CA ARG A 37 1.83 7.10 8.04
C ARG A 37 2.20 6.59 9.43
N PHE A 38 2.54 5.31 9.56
CA PHE A 38 3.05 4.75 10.80
C PHE A 38 4.45 5.30 11.13
N GLU A 39 5.37 5.34 10.17
CA GLU A 39 6.73 5.91 10.35
C GLU A 39 6.73 7.40 10.72
N LEU A 40 5.68 8.13 10.34
CA LEU A 40 5.46 9.53 10.68
C LEU A 40 4.67 9.73 11.99
N ASP A 41 4.41 8.66 12.74
CA ASP A 41 3.59 8.64 13.97
C ASP A 41 2.16 9.21 13.76
N GLU A 42 1.64 9.19 12.53
CA GLU A 42 0.28 9.66 12.21
C GLU A 42 -0.80 8.64 12.58
N ILE A 43 -0.42 7.37 12.75
CA ILE A 43 -1.29 6.27 13.17
C ILE A 43 -0.60 5.43 14.25
N SER A 44 -1.39 4.80 15.11
CA SER A 44 -0.86 3.85 16.10
C SER A 44 -0.49 2.51 15.47
N GLU A 45 0.33 1.73 16.17
CA GLU A 45 0.67 0.36 15.79
C GLU A 45 -0.57 -0.55 15.66
N GLU A 46 -1.56 -0.36 16.55
CA GLU A 46 -2.82 -1.11 16.50
C GLU A 46 -3.61 -0.80 15.22
N GLU A 47 -3.69 0.47 14.84
CA GLU A 47 -4.37 0.92 13.63
C GLU A 47 -3.62 0.47 12.37
N TYR A 48 -2.27 0.56 12.38
CA TYR A 48 -1.42 0.01 11.33
C TYR A 48 -1.69 -1.49 11.14
N THR A 49 -1.59 -2.29 12.19
CA THR A 49 -1.76 -3.74 12.13
C THR A 49 -3.14 -4.14 11.61
N LYS A 50 -4.18 -3.43 12.04
CA LYS A 50 -5.55 -3.67 11.61
C LYS A 50 -5.72 -3.42 10.10
N GLN A 51 -5.25 -2.28 9.61
CA GLN A 51 -5.37 -1.91 8.20
C GLN A 51 -4.47 -2.76 7.31
N GLU A 52 -3.25 -3.08 7.75
CA GLU A 52 -2.30 -3.93 7.03
C GLU A 52 -2.93 -5.30 6.79
N LYS A 53 -3.52 -5.90 7.83
CA LYS A 53 -4.19 -7.20 7.73
C LYS A 53 -5.35 -7.18 6.74
N GLU A 54 -6.15 -6.11 6.71
CA GLU A 54 -7.26 -5.98 5.77
C GLU A 54 -6.76 -5.91 4.31
N LEU A 55 -5.70 -5.14 4.06
CA LEU A 55 -5.07 -5.02 2.74
C LEU A 55 -4.47 -6.37 2.29
N MET A 56 -3.81 -7.10 3.20
CA MET A 56 -3.24 -8.41 2.91
C MET A 56 -4.31 -9.45 2.58
N ILE A 57 -5.44 -9.47 3.29
CA ILE A 57 -6.57 -10.36 2.98
C ILE A 57 -7.11 -10.09 1.56
N ARG A 58 -7.21 -8.82 1.17
CA ARG A 58 -7.64 -8.45 -0.19
C ARG A 58 -6.62 -8.89 -1.25
N LEU A 59 -5.32 -8.72 -0.96
CA LEU A 59 -4.25 -9.16 -1.86
C LEU A 59 -4.31 -10.68 -2.11
N ASP A 60 -4.50 -11.45 -1.04
CA ASP A 60 -4.64 -12.91 -1.15
C ASP A 60 -5.87 -13.31 -1.96
N ALA A 61 -7.00 -12.61 -1.80
CA ALA A 61 -8.20 -12.86 -2.59
C ALA A 61 -7.97 -12.61 -4.09
N ILE A 62 -7.29 -11.52 -4.45
CA ILE A 62 -6.95 -11.19 -5.84
C ILE A 62 -5.99 -12.23 -6.43
N ARG A 63 -4.97 -12.64 -5.67
CA ARG A 63 -4.01 -13.66 -6.14
C ARG A 63 -4.69 -14.99 -6.41
N LYS A 64 -5.55 -15.44 -5.51
CA LYS A 64 -6.35 -16.67 -5.71
C LYS A 64 -7.25 -16.57 -6.94
N ALA A 65 -7.92 -15.42 -7.11
CA ALA A 65 -8.77 -15.20 -8.28
C ALA A 65 -7.98 -15.21 -9.61
N LYS A 66 -6.71 -14.83 -9.61
CA LYS A 66 -5.83 -14.92 -10.80
C LYS A 66 -5.28 -16.32 -11.05
N GLU A 67 -5.06 -17.13 -10.00
CA GLU A 67 -4.56 -18.50 -10.13
C GLU A 67 -5.64 -19.49 -10.61
N GLU A 68 -6.92 -19.17 -10.43
CA GLU A 68 -8.05 -20.01 -10.86
C GLU A 68 -8.51 -19.76 -12.32
N VAL A 69 -7.85 -18.87 -13.06
CA VAL A 69 -8.15 -18.51 -14.47
C VAL A 69 -7.08 -19.05 -15.42
#